data_AF-A0A8J4RCL8-F1
#
_entry.id   AF-A0A8J4RCL8-F1
#
_cell.length_a   1.000
_cell.length_b   1.000
_cell.length_c   1.000
_cell.angle_alpha   90.00
_cell.angle_beta   90.00
_cell.angle_gamma   90.00
#
_symmetry.space_group_name_H-M   'P 1'
#
loop_
_entity.id
_entity.type
_entity.pdbx_description
1 polymer ?
#
loop_
_entity_poly.entity_id
_entity_poly.type
_entity_poly.pdbx_seq_one_letter_code
_entity_poly.pdbx_strand_id
1 'polypeptide(L)'
;MATKPGILTDWPWTPLGRFKVYVILAPWAIHSTYSFIIKDKSERSLSLFLIFPFLLWRMLHNQIWISLSRYWTAKGKNSIIDKSIEFEQVDRESNWDDQILFNGALFYLASKTLTQAENLPLWRTDGVIMTILLHSGPVEFLYYWLHRALHHHYLYSRYHSHHHSSIATEPITSVIHPFAEHIAYSALFSIPMLTAILTDSASIASIAGYLTYIDFMNNMGHCNHELIPKWLFSIFPPLKYLMYTPS
;
A
#
# COMPACT_ATOMS: atom_id res chain seq x y z
N MET A 1 5.85 16.83 9.75
CA MET A 1 4.59 16.68 10.50
C MET A 1 3.51 17.54 9.87
N ALA A 2 2.23 17.21 10.09
CA ALA A 2 1.11 18.04 9.64
C ALA A 2 1.13 19.43 10.30
N THR A 3 0.57 20.44 9.63
CA THR A 3 0.67 21.84 10.08
C THR A 3 -0.12 22.13 11.36
N LYS A 4 -1.18 21.35 11.64
CA LYS A 4 -1.94 21.34 12.90
C LYS A 4 -2.31 19.90 13.24
N PRO A 5 -1.50 19.12 13.97
CA PRO A 5 -1.76 17.69 14.16
C PRO A 5 -3.13 17.44 14.82
N GLY A 6 -3.91 16.53 14.24
CA GLY A 6 -5.18 16.06 14.79
C GLY A 6 -5.01 14.83 15.70
N ILE A 7 -6.13 14.29 16.17
CA ILE A 7 -6.15 13.02 16.91
C ILE A 7 -5.65 11.90 15.98
N LEU A 8 -4.81 10.98 16.48
CA LEU A 8 -4.21 9.89 15.72
C LEU A 8 -3.35 10.36 14.53
N THR A 9 -2.61 11.47 14.69
CA THR A 9 -1.62 11.89 13.69
C THR A 9 -0.41 10.96 13.70
N ASP A 10 0.11 10.67 14.90
CA ASP A 10 1.29 9.82 15.07
C ASP A 10 0.92 8.34 15.13
N TRP A 11 1.85 7.50 14.68
CA TRP A 11 1.74 6.06 14.79
C TRP A 11 1.86 5.61 16.24
N PRO A 12 1.09 4.60 16.69
CA PRO A 12 1.12 4.14 18.07
C PRO A 12 2.47 3.52 18.46
N TRP A 13 3.27 3.09 17.48
CA TRP A 13 4.59 2.51 17.68
C TRP A 13 5.74 3.46 17.34
N THR A 14 5.48 4.76 17.15
CA THR A 14 6.54 5.79 17.05
C THR A 14 7.58 5.67 18.18
N PRO A 15 7.21 5.43 19.46
CA PRO A 15 8.18 5.27 20.54
C PRO A 15 9.12 4.06 20.40
N LEU A 16 8.74 3.05 19.61
CA LEU A 16 9.52 1.82 19.42
C LEU A 16 10.69 1.99 18.43
N GLY A 17 10.72 3.09 17.67
CA GLY A 17 11.82 3.41 16.75
C GLY A 17 12.12 2.26 15.77
N ARG A 18 13.36 1.77 15.74
CA ARG A 18 13.77 0.67 14.84
C ARG A 18 13.33 -0.73 15.32
N PHE A 19 12.83 -0.85 16.56
CA PHE A 19 12.40 -2.13 17.12
C PHE A 19 10.96 -2.52 16.73
N LYS A 20 10.24 -1.65 16.03
CA LYS A 20 8.85 -1.85 15.59
C LYS A 20 8.62 -3.23 14.96
N VAL A 21 9.48 -3.61 14.01
CA VAL A 21 9.39 -4.89 13.29
C VAL A 21 9.48 -6.09 14.24
N TYR A 22 10.40 -6.04 15.21
CA TYR A 22 10.62 -7.12 16.16
C TYR A 22 9.46 -7.28 17.15
N VAL A 23 8.89 -6.17 17.61
CA VAL A 23 7.79 -6.20 18.59
C VAL A 23 6.47 -6.57 17.92
N ILE A 24 6.20 -6.01 16.74
CA ILE A 24 4.90 -6.16 16.08
C ILE A 24 4.87 -7.42 15.24
N LEU A 25 5.82 -7.63 14.33
CA LEU A 25 5.70 -8.64 13.28
C LEU A 25 6.31 -9.99 13.67
N ALA A 26 7.42 -9.99 14.42
CA ALA A 26 8.14 -11.23 14.73
C ALA A 26 7.29 -12.28 15.47
N PRO A 27 6.46 -11.94 16.48
CA PRO A 27 5.63 -12.94 17.16
C PRO A 27 4.66 -13.65 16.20
N TRP A 28 4.06 -12.89 15.27
CA TRP A 28 3.14 -13.46 14.28
C TRP A 28 3.86 -14.30 13.23
N ALA A 29 5.00 -13.84 12.72
CA ALA A 29 5.79 -14.56 11.74
C ALA A 29 6.36 -15.87 12.31
N ILE A 30 6.83 -15.86 13.55
CA ILE A 30 7.29 -17.06 14.25
C ILE A 30 6.11 -18.02 14.44
N HIS A 31 4.97 -17.54 14.92
CA HIS A 31 3.79 -18.37 15.13
C HIS A 31 3.24 -18.96 13.83
N SER A 32 3.18 -18.20 12.74
CA SER A 32 2.72 -18.69 11.43
C SER A 32 3.66 -19.75 10.86
N THR A 33 4.96 -19.52 10.95
CA THR A 33 5.99 -20.47 10.49
C THR A 33 5.97 -21.74 11.32
N TYR A 34 5.91 -21.62 12.64
CA TYR A 34 5.82 -22.75 13.57
C TYR A 34 4.57 -23.59 13.31
N SER A 35 3.41 -22.93 13.17
CA SER A 35 2.14 -23.62 12.93
C SER A 35 2.16 -24.37 11.59
N PHE A 36 2.78 -23.81 10.56
CA PHE A 36 2.89 -24.47 9.25
C PHE A 36 3.82 -25.69 9.26
N ILE A 37 4.93 -25.63 10.01
CA ILE A 37 5.93 -26.71 10.07
C ILE A 37 5.44 -27.87 10.96
N ILE A 38 4.90 -27.55 12.13
CA ILE A 38 4.63 -28.55 13.17
C ILE A 38 3.24 -29.18 13.06
N LYS A 39 2.22 -28.43 12.63
CA LYS A 39 0.87 -28.98 12.54
C LYS A 39 0.72 -30.02 11.43
N ASP A 40 -0.25 -30.89 11.61
CA ASP A 40 -0.65 -31.89 10.61
C ASP A 40 -1.16 -31.23 9.33
N LYS A 41 -1.03 -31.95 8.20
CA LYS A 41 -1.38 -31.43 6.86
C LYS A 41 -2.80 -30.88 6.75
N SER A 42 -3.75 -31.37 7.54
CA SER A 42 -5.14 -30.91 7.57
C SER A 42 -5.33 -29.56 8.29
N GLU A 43 -4.41 -29.15 9.15
CA GLU A 43 -4.46 -27.87 9.88
C GLU A 43 -3.47 -26.83 9.35
N ARG A 44 -2.76 -27.15 8.26
CA ARG A 44 -1.79 -26.23 7.66
C ARG A 44 -2.50 -25.18 6.82
N SER A 45 -2.54 -23.97 7.34
CA SER A 45 -2.92 -22.80 6.55
C SER A 45 -1.76 -22.30 5.70
N LEU A 46 -1.87 -22.51 4.37
CA LEU A 46 -0.92 -21.94 3.41
C LEU A 46 -1.05 -20.42 3.33
N SER A 47 -2.27 -19.88 3.44
CA SER A 47 -2.49 -18.43 3.40
C SER A 47 -1.81 -17.73 4.58
N LEU A 48 -1.91 -18.25 5.80
CA LEU A 48 -1.25 -17.72 7.00
C LEU A 48 0.28 -17.74 6.87
N PHE A 49 0.84 -18.82 6.33
CA PHE A 49 2.29 -18.94 6.11
C PHE A 49 2.80 -17.91 5.11
N LEU A 50 2.06 -17.68 4.01
CA LEU A 50 2.46 -16.78 2.94
C LEU A 50 2.35 -15.28 3.28
N ILE A 51 1.70 -14.90 4.39
CA ILE A 51 1.63 -13.49 4.84
C ILE A 51 3.03 -12.90 4.99
N PHE A 52 3.94 -13.58 5.71
CA PHE A 52 5.28 -13.04 5.96
C PHE A 52 6.14 -12.91 4.68
N PRO A 53 6.28 -13.95 3.83
CA PRO A 53 6.91 -13.81 2.52
C PRO A 53 6.30 -12.70 1.66
N PHE A 54 4.98 -12.51 1.71
CA PHE A 54 4.31 -11.46 0.96
C PHE A 54 4.64 -10.06 1.49
N LEU A 55 4.74 -9.86 2.80
CA LEU A 55 5.20 -8.58 3.37
C LEU A 55 6.64 -8.27 2.97
N LEU A 56 7.54 -9.27 2.94
CA LEU A 56 8.90 -9.11 2.45
C LEU A 56 8.92 -8.73 0.96
N TRP A 57 8.04 -9.34 0.14
CA TRP A 57 7.88 -8.95 -1.25
C TRP A 57 7.49 -7.47 -1.38
N ARG A 58 6.52 -7.00 -0.59
CA ARG A 58 6.12 -5.57 -0.60
C ARG A 58 7.28 -4.65 -0.24
N MET A 59 8.07 -5.00 0.78
CA MET A 59 9.27 -4.24 1.14
C MET A 59 10.28 -4.19 0.00
N LEU A 60 10.58 -5.34 -0.62
CA LEU A 60 11.51 -5.45 -1.73
C LEU A 60 11.01 -4.66 -2.95
N HIS A 61 9.73 -4.79 -3.29
CA HIS A 61 9.09 -4.09 -4.39
C HIS A 61 9.21 -2.56 -4.22
N ASN A 62 8.86 -2.02 -3.04
CA ASN A 62 9.01 -0.60 -2.75
C ASN A 62 10.48 -0.16 -2.80
N GLN A 63 11.39 -0.99 -2.28
CA GLN A 63 12.83 -0.68 -2.31
C GLN A 63 13.38 -0.62 -3.74
N ILE A 64 12.94 -1.51 -4.64
CA ILE A 64 13.30 -1.47 -6.06
C ILE A 64 12.83 -0.15 -6.68
N TRP A 65 11.60 0.27 -6.42
CA TRP A 65 11.06 1.53 -6.93
C TRP A 65 11.83 2.75 -6.42
N ILE A 66 12.16 2.79 -5.12
CA ILE A 66 12.98 3.86 -4.54
C ILE A 66 14.34 3.93 -5.25
N SER A 67 15.00 2.78 -5.43
CA SER A 67 16.30 2.71 -6.11
C SER A 67 16.23 3.17 -7.56
N LEU A 68 15.17 2.78 -8.30
CA LEU A 68 14.95 3.21 -9.68
C LEU A 68 14.67 4.71 -9.78
N SER A 69 13.78 5.24 -8.93
CA SER A 69 13.44 6.66 -8.87
C SER A 69 14.69 7.50 -8.61
N ARG A 70 15.50 7.13 -7.60
CA ARG A 70 16.74 7.83 -7.26
C ARG A 70 17.79 7.75 -8.35
N TYR A 71 17.90 6.60 -9.04
CA TYR A 71 18.77 6.47 -10.20
C TYR A 71 18.38 7.43 -11.33
N TRP A 72 17.09 7.54 -11.65
CA TRP A 72 16.61 8.48 -12.67
C TRP A 72 16.80 9.93 -12.26
N THR A 73 16.54 10.27 -11.00
CA THR A 73 16.80 11.60 -10.44
C THR A 73 18.29 11.97 -10.57
N ALA A 74 19.20 11.04 -10.28
CA ALA A 74 20.64 11.26 -10.45
C ALA A 74 21.07 11.41 -11.93
N LYS A 75 20.34 10.80 -12.86
CA LYS A 75 20.60 10.90 -14.31
C LYS A 75 20.03 12.18 -14.95
N GLY A 76 19.08 12.84 -14.28
CA GLY A 76 18.55 14.15 -14.66
C GLY A 76 17.78 14.21 -15.98
N LYS A 77 17.22 13.08 -16.45
CA LYS A 77 16.41 13.04 -17.69
C LYS A 77 14.95 12.77 -17.37
N ASN A 78 14.05 13.54 -17.96
CA ASN A 78 12.58 13.39 -17.91
C ASN A 78 11.95 13.62 -16.53
N SER A 79 12.57 14.45 -15.69
CA SER A 79 11.96 14.90 -14.43
C SER A 79 10.77 15.82 -14.71
N ILE A 80 9.66 15.61 -13.98
CA ILE A 80 8.46 16.45 -14.09
C ILE A 80 8.70 17.79 -13.38
N ILE A 81 9.19 17.73 -12.14
CA ILE A 81 9.57 18.89 -11.34
C ILE A 81 11.09 18.97 -11.26
N ASP A 82 11.64 20.12 -11.64
CA ASP A 82 13.07 20.43 -11.54
C ASP A 82 13.44 20.88 -10.11
N LYS A 83 13.40 19.92 -9.18
CA LYS A 83 13.80 20.10 -7.78
C LYS A 83 14.57 18.89 -7.26
N SER A 84 15.57 19.15 -6.42
CA SER A 84 16.28 18.12 -5.66
C SER A 84 15.43 17.55 -4.52
N ILE A 85 15.75 16.33 -4.13
CA ILE A 85 15.23 15.73 -2.89
C ILE A 85 16.06 16.30 -1.74
N GLU A 86 15.40 17.07 -0.87
CA GLU A 86 16.04 17.66 0.31
C GLU A 86 16.22 16.62 1.44
N PHE A 87 17.29 16.76 2.22
CA PHE A 87 17.56 15.84 3.34
C PHE A 87 16.40 15.78 4.34
N GLU A 88 15.76 16.92 4.61
CA GLU A 88 14.59 16.95 5.49
C GLU A 88 13.41 16.14 4.94
N GLN A 89 13.27 16.03 3.62
CA GLN A 89 12.24 15.18 3.01
C GLN A 89 12.59 13.69 3.23
N VAL A 90 13.85 13.32 3.01
CA VAL A 90 14.33 11.94 3.25
C VAL A 90 14.09 11.51 4.69
N ASP A 91 14.35 12.40 5.65
CA ASP A 91 14.12 12.11 7.08
C ASP A 91 12.64 11.93 7.40
N ARG A 92 11.75 12.75 6.81
CA ARG A 92 10.29 12.62 6.96
C ARG A 92 9.76 11.31 6.40
N GLU A 93 10.32 10.86 5.28
CA GLU A 93 9.86 9.66 4.56
C GLU A 93 10.54 8.37 5.03
N SER A 94 11.43 8.46 6.02
CA SER A 94 12.23 7.33 6.54
C SER A 94 11.40 6.21 7.18
N ASN A 95 10.17 6.50 7.64
CA ASN A 95 9.28 5.53 8.31
C ASN A 95 8.22 4.92 7.36
N TRP A 96 8.53 4.78 6.08
CA TRP A 96 7.62 4.21 5.08
C TRP A 96 7.25 2.74 5.35
N ASP A 97 8.00 2.04 6.20
CA ASP A 97 7.74 0.67 6.62
C ASP A 97 6.53 0.54 7.57
N ASP A 98 6.10 1.64 8.20
CA ASP A 98 4.95 1.66 9.12
C ASP A 98 3.66 1.15 8.44
N GLN A 99 3.44 1.48 7.16
CA GLN A 99 2.29 1.02 6.38
C GLN A 99 2.32 -0.50 6.14
N ILE A 100 3.51 -1.08 5.89
CA ILE A 100 3.67 -2.52 5.67
C ILE A 100 3.42 -3.28 6.97
N LEU A 101 3.92 -2.76 8.09
CA LEU A 101 3.69 -3.33 9.42
C LEU A 101 2.21 -3.30 9.79
N PHE A 102 1.53 -2.17 9.56
CA PHE A 102 0.12 -2.03 9.82
C PHE A 102 -0.74 -3.01 9.02
N ASN A 103 -0.52 -3.08 7.70
CA ASN A 103 -1.23 -4.02 6.84
C ASN A 103 -0.91 -5.48 7.21
N GLY A 104 0.33 -5.77 7.58
CA GLY A 104 0.73 -7.10 8.06
C GLY A 104 -0.05 -7.51 9.32
N ALA A 105 -0.15 -6.62 10.29
CA ALA A 105 -0.95 -6.85 11.49
C ALA A 105 -2.43 -7.10 11.15
N LEU A 106 -3.00 -6.33 10.22
CA LEU A 106 -4.37 -6.54 9.74
C LEU A 106 -4.56 -7.88 9.04
N PHE A 107 -3.60 -8.34 8.22
CA PHE A 107 -3.69 -9.65 7.57
C PHE A 107 -3.65 -10.80 8.58
N TYR A 108 -2.75 -10.73 9.57
CA TYR A 108 -2.69 -11.72 10.63
C TYR A 108 -3.97 -11.72 11.47
N LEU A 109 -4.52 -10.55 11.78
CA LEU A 109 -5.78 -10.44 12.50
C LEU A 109 -6.94 -11.03 11.69
N ALA A 110 -7.07 -10.65 10.43
CA ALA A 110 -8.12 -11.15 9.54
C ALA A 110 -8.04 -12.67 9.36
N SER A 111 -6.84 -13.23 9.21
CA SER A 111 -6.64 -14.68 9.12
C SER A 111 -7.01 -15.43 10.39
N LYS A 112 -6.96 -14.79 11.57
CA LYS A 112 -7.36 -15.40 12.85
C LYS A 112 -8.84 -15.20 13.19
N THR A 113 -9.43 -14.10 12.76
CA THR A 113 -10.84 -13.78 13.09
C THR A 113 -11.82 -14.30 12.06
N LEU A 114 -11.43 -14.36 10.78
CA LEU A 114 -12.26 -14.84 9.69
C LEU A 114 -11.85 -16.26 9.31
N THR A 115 -12.72 -17.24 9.58
CA THR A 115 -12.48 -18.64 9.20
C THR A 115 -12.36 -18.79 7.68
N GLN A 116 -13.05 -17.95 6.91
CA GLN A 116 -12.97 -17.92 5.44
C GLN A 116 -11.58 -17.52 4.91
N ALA A 117 -10.78 -16.78 5.71
CA ALA A 117 -9.44 -16.35 5.31
C ALA A 117 -8.34 -17.38 5.65
N GLU A 118 -8.67 -18.39 6.45
CA GLU A 118 -7.69 -19.36 6.96
C GLU A 118 -7.20 -20.32 5.88
N ASN A 119 -8.04 -20.72 4.92
CA ASN A 119 -7.66 -21.69 3.88
C ASN A 119 -8.09 -21.25 2.49
N LEU A 120 -7.43 -20.22 1.98
CA LEU A 120 -7.71 -19.69 0.65
C LEU A 120 -7.09 -20.58 -0.45
N PRO A 121 -7.81 -20.83 -1.56
CA PRO A 121 -7.23 -21.48 -2.73
C PRO A 121 -6.13 -20.60 -3.34
N LEU A 122 -5.16 -21.23 -4.01
CA LEU A 122 -4.08 -20.51 -4.70
C LEU A 122 -4.63 -19.59 -5.80
N TRP A 123 -5.59 -20.09 -6.58
CA TRP A 123 -6.17 -19.39 -7.73
C TRP A 123 -7.68 -19.55 -7.76
N ARG A 124 -8.37 -18.44 -8.03
CA ARG A 124 -9.77 -18.46 -8.46
C ARG A 124 -10.08 -17.25 -9.32
N THR A 125 -10.62 -17.50 -10.50
CA THR A 125 -10.98 -16.48 -11.50
C THR A 125 -12.06 -15.53 -11.00
N ASP A 126 -13.08 -16.06 -10.33
CA ASP A 126 -14.24 -15.28 -9.92
C ASP A 126 -13.84 -14.17 -8.93
N GLY A 127 -12.97 -14.50 -7.97
CA GLY A 127 -12.40 -13.53 -7.03
C GLY A 127 -11.52 -12.48 -7.70
N VAL A 128 -10.75 -12.86 -8.73
CA VAL A 128 -9.92 -11.92 -9.49
C VAL A 128 -10.80 -10.92 -10.23
N ILE A 129 -11.80 -11.42 -10.97
CA ILE A 129 -12.74 -10.56 -11.71
C ILE A 129 -13.50 -9.65 -10.76
N MET A 130 -14.00 -10.19 -9.65
CA MET A 130 -14.73 -9.40 -8.66
C MET A 130 -13.85 -8.31 -8.04
N THR A 131 -12.58 -8.63 -7.73
CA THR A 131 -11.64 -7.65 -7.17
C THR A 131 -11.39 -6.51 -8.14
N ILE A 132 -11.22 -6.81 -9.44
CA ILE A 132 -11.04 -5.81 -10.50
C ILE A 132 -12.27 -4.90 -10.58
N LEU A 133 -13.47 -5.47 -10.68
CA LEU A 133 -14.72 -4.70 -10.81
C LEU A 133 -15.01 -3.83 -9.58
N LEU A 134 -14.76 -4.35 -8.38
CA LEU A 134 -14.93 -3.60 -7.14
C LEU A 134 -13.91 -2.48 -7.01
N HIS A 135 -12.68 -2.69 -7.49
CA HIS A 135 -11.66 -1.65 -7.52
C HIS A 135 -12.03 -0.53 -8.48
N SER A 136 -12.23 -0.86 -9.77
CA SER A 136 -12.47 0.10 -10.85
C SER A 136 -13.81 0.83 -10.76
N GLY A 137 -14.70 0.42 -9.85
CA GLY A 137 -16.01 1.05 -9.65
C GLY A 137 -16.10 1.67 -8.26
N PRO A 138 -16.63 0.95 -7.26
CA PRO A 138 -16.85 1.47 -5.92
C PRO A 138 -15.62 2.08 -5.25
N VAL A 139 -14.45 1.42 -5.30
CA VAL A 139 -13.27 1.87 -4.57
C VAL A 139 -12.71 3.15 -5.16
N GLU A 140 -12.53 3.23 -6.47
CA GLU A 140 -12.05 4.46 -7.12
C GLU A 140 -13.03 5.63 -6.92
N PHE A 141 -14.33 5.38 -7.00
CA PHE A 141 -15.34 6.40 -6.74
C PHE A 141 -15.23 6.94 -5.30
N LEU A 142 -15.18 6.04 -4.30
CA LEU A 142 -15.05 6.42 -2.90
C LEU A 142 -13.69 7.07 -2.61
N TYR A 143 -12.62 6.60 -3.25
CA TYR A 143 -11.28 7.17 -3.16
C TYR A 143 -11.27 8.63 -3.59
N TYR A 144 -11.87 8.94 -4.74
CA TYR A 144 -11.97 10.32 -5.24
C TYR A 144 -12.63 11.25 -4.22
N TRP A 145 -13.76 10.84 -3.64
CA TRP A 145 -14.47 11.67 -2.67
C TRP A 145 -13.74 11.79 -1.33
N LEU A 146 -13.13 10.71 -0.85
CA LEU A 146 -12.31 10.73 0.36
C LEU A 146 -11.12 11.67 0.18
N HIS A 147 -10.38 11.54 -0.92
CA HIS A 147 -9.23 12.38 -1.22
C HIS A 147 -9.64 13.85 -1.36
N ARG A 148 -10.73 14.13 -2.07
CA ARG A 148 -11.30 15.48 -2.18
C ARG A 148 -11.69 16.05 -0.81
N ALA A 149 -12.24 15.24 0.09
CA ALA A 149 -12.55 15.66 1.45
C ALA A 149 -11.29 15.96 2.28
N LEU A 150 -10.23 15.16 2.14
CA LEU A 150 -8.94 15.39 2.78
C LEU A 150 -8.28 16.71 2.36
N HIS A 151 -8.56 17.18 1.14
CA HIS A 151 -8.16 18.51 0.66
C HIS A 151 -9.00 19.67 1.21
N HIS A 152 -10.07 19.40 1.95
CA HIS A 152 -10.79 20.46 2.65
C HIS A 152 -9.91 21.05 3.77
N HIS A 153 -9.83 22.37 3.88
CA HIS A 153 -8.88 23.11 4.75
C HIS A 153 -8.72 22.53 6.18
N TYR A 154 -9.82 22.10 6.80
CA TYR A 154 -9.81 21.49 8.13
C TYR A 154 -9.04 20.16 8.19
N LEU A 155 -9.30 19.24 7.25
CA LEU A 155 -8.66 17.92 7.19
C LEU A 155 -7.27 18.01 6.59
N TYR A 156 -7.07 18.91 5.62
CA TYR A 156 -5.79 19.12 4.97
C TYR A 156 -4.72 19.50 6.01
N SER A 157 -4.97 20.55 6.81
CA SER A 157 -4.00 20.99 7.81
C SER A 157 -3.66 19.95 8.88
N ARG A 158 -4.55 18.99 9.13
CA ARG A 158 -4.42 17.97 10.19
C ARG A 158 -3.83 16.66 9.73
N TYR A 159 -4.21 16.22 8.54
CA TYR A 159 -3.97 14.86 8.07
C TYR A 159 -3.22 14.89 6.73
N HIS A 160 -3.71 15.63 5.74
CA HIS A 160 -3.16 15.51 4.38
C HIS A 160 -1.93 16.38 4.10
N SER A 161 -1.69 17.47 4.85
CA SER A 161 -0.62 18.43 4.55
C SER A 161 0.78 17.83 4.72
N HIS A 162 0.92 16.77 5.52
CA HIS A 162 2.20 16.11 5.71
C HIS A 162 2.67 15.43 4.43
N HIS A 163 1.77 14.75 3.72
CA HIS A 163 2.03 14.13 2.43
C HIS A 163 2.44 15.19 1.38
N HIS A 164 1.70 16.30 1.30
CA HIS A 164 2.02 17.41 0.39
C HIS A 164 3.27 18.22 0.74
N SER A 165 3.92 17.92 1.88
CA SER A 165 5.21 18.55 2.23
C SER A 165 6.39 17.97 1.43
N SER A 166 6.17 16.86 0.72
CA SER A 166 7.14 16.25 -0.18
C SER A 166 6.92 16.78 -1.59
N ILE A 167 7.77 17.73 -2.00
CA ILE A 167 7.60 18.46 -3.27
C ILE A 167 8.22 17.69 -4.43
N ALA A 168 9.38 17.08 -4.21
CA ALA A 168 9.99 16.16 -5.18
C ALA A 168 9.51 14.75 -4.84
N THR A 169 8.36 14.34 -5.37
CA THR A 169 7.73 13.07 -4.99
C THR A 169 8.66 11.89 -5.29
N GLU A 170 8.80 11.02 -4.29
CA GLU A 170 9.41 9.69 -4.44
C GLU A 170 8.30 8.63 -4.34
N PRO A 171 8.53 7.39 -4.82
CA PRO A 171 7.59 6.28 -4.62
C PRO A 171 7.08 6.16 -3.17
N ILE A 172 7.94 6.40 -2.19
CA ILE A 172 7.60 6.37 -0.76
C ILE A 172 6.67 7.50 -0.32
N THR A 173 6.65 8.64 -1.02
CA THR A 173 5.70 9.72 -0.73
C THR A 173 4.25 9.22 -0.78
N SER A 174 3.97 8.22 -1.63
CA SER A 174 2.65 7.60 -1.77
C SER A 174 2.16 6.86 -0.52
N VAL A 175 3.05 6.55 0.43
CA VAL A 175 2.74 5.79 1.65
C VAL A 175 3.10 6.56 2.91
N ILE A 176 3.44 7.84 2.81
CA ILE A 176 3.74 8.70 3.96
C ILE A 176 2.54 9.60 4.23
N HIS A 177 1.69 9.11 5.12
CA HIS A 177 0.51 9.81 5.63
C HIS A 177 0.42 9.62 7.14
N PRO A 178 -0.24 10.55 7.86
CA PRO A 178 -0.58 10.35 9.26
C PRO A 178 -1.41 9.09 9.49
N PHE A 179 -1.37 8.57 10.71
CA PHE A 179 -1.97 7.28 11.04
C PHE A 179 -3.48 7.21 10.75
N ALA A 180 -4.24 8.27 11.07
CA ALA A 180 -5.68 8.34 10.78
C ALA A 180 -5.99 8.26 9.28
N GLU A 181 -5.19 8.92 8.44
CA GLU A 181 -5.35 8.88 6.99
C GLU A 181 -5.04 7.48 6.44
N HIS A 182 -4.02 6.82 6.99
CA HIS A 182 -3.71 5.42 6.70
C HIS A 182 -4.85 4.47 7.07
N ILE A 183 -5.50 4.64 8.23
CA ILE A 183 -6.66 3.83 8.59
C ILE A 183 -7.76 4.00 7.55
N ALA A 184 -8.05 5.23 7.13
CA ALA A 184 -9.09 5.51 6.13
C ALA A 184 -8.78 4.85 4.79
N TYR A 185 -7.55 4.97 4.28
CA TYR A 185 -7.15 4.31 3.04
C TYR A 185 -7.10 2.78 3.18
N SER A 186 -6.56 2.24 4.26
CA SER A 186 -6.57 0.79 4.49
C SER A 186 -7.99 0.22 4.55
N ALA A 187 -8.93 0.92 5.20
CA ALA A 187 -10.34 0.52 5.22
C ALA A 187 -10.94 0.55 3.81
N LEU A 188 -10.69 1.61 3.05
CA LEU A 188 -11.18 1.75 1.68
C LEU A 188 -10.65 0.66 0.75
N PHE A 189 -9.33 0.45 0.72
CA PHE A 189 -8.71 -0.55 -0.14
C PHE A 189 -8.93 -1.98 0.34
N SER A 190 -9.37 -2.18 1.60
CA SER A 190 -9.80 -3.50 2.08
C SER A 190 -11.13 -3.97 1.50
N ILE A 191 -11.96 -3.07 0.94
CA ILE A 191 -13.31 -3.42 0.46
C ILE A 191 -13.28 -4.61 -0.52
N PRO A 192 -12.50 -4.61 -1.63
CA PRO A 192 -12.51 -5.74 -2.56
C PRO A 192 -12.03 -7.04 -1.94
N MET A 193 -11.02 -6.97 -1.06
CA MET A 193 -10.47 -8.14 -0.37
C MET A 193 -11.48 -8.73 0.61
N LEU A 194 -12.13 -7.89 1.44
CA LEU A 194 -13.13 -8.34 2.40
C LEU A 194 -14.37 -8.87 1.69
N THR A 195 -14.84 -8.22 0.62
CA THR A 195 -15.94 -8.76 -0.18
C THR A 195 -15.57 -10.11 -0.78
N ALA A 196 -14.36 -10.28 -1.31
CA ALA A 196 -13.87 -11.57 -1.77
C ALA A 196 -13.79 -12.62 -0.65
N ILE A 197 -13.35 -12.26 0.55
CA ILE A 197 -13.31 -13.23 1.65
C ILE A 197 -14.73 -13.62 2.09
N LEU A 198 -15.63 -12.63 2.26
CA LEU A 198 -16.98 -12.85 2.80
C LEU A 198 -17.94 -13.54 1.82
N THR A 199 -17.71 -13.42 0.52
CA THR A 199 -18.48 -14.14 -0.51
C THR A 199 -17.92 -15.51 -0.82
N ASP A 200 -16.93 -15.97 -0.02
CA ASP A 200 -16.10 -17.13 -0.32
C ASP A 200 -15.60 -17.05 -1.76
N SER A 201 -15.24 -15.84 -2.21
CA SER A 201 -14.62 -15.32 -3.44
C SER A 201 -13.11 -15.38 -3.61
N ALA A 202 -12.42 -15.23 -2.49
CA ALA A 202 -11.01 -14.92 -2.42
C ALA A 202 -10.11 -16.05 -2.89
N SER A 203 -8.94 -15.67 -3.39
CA SER A 203 -7.80 -16.55 -3.63
C SER A 203 -6.51 -15.81 -3.26
N ILE A 204 -5.46 -16.56 -2.94
CA ILE A 204 -4.16 -16.00 -2.55
C ILE A 204 -3.62 -15.12 -3.68
N ALA A 205 -3.69 -15.59 -4.92
CA ALA A 205 -3.26 -14.82 -6.09
C ALA A 205 -4.09 -13.53 -6.28
N SER A 206 -5.40 -13.56 -6.04
CA SER A 206 -6.25 -12.36 -6.16
C SER A 206 -5.86 -11.28 -5.16
N ILE A 207 -5.66 -11.65 -3.88
CA ILE A 207 -5.28 -10.70 -2.82
C ILE A 207 -3.86 -10.17 -3.06
N ALA A 208 -2.89 -11.05 -3.28
CA ALA A 208 -1.50 -10.67 -3.49
C ALA A 208 -1.32 -9.83 -4.77
N GLY A 209 -2.00 -10.23 -5.86
CA GLY A 209 -1.99 -9.51 -7.12
C GLY A 209 -2.60 -8.12 -7.00
N TYR A 210 -3.74 -7.99 -6.32
CA TYR A 210 -4.41 -6.70 -6.10
C TYR A 210 -3.56 -5.72 -5.31
N LEU A 211 -2.98 -6.16 -4.20
CA LEU A 211 -2.11 -5.32 -3.38
C LEU A 211 -0.81 -4.95 -4.11
N THR A 212 -0.22 -5.90 -4.85
CA THR A 212 0.96 -5.62 -5.68
C THR A 212 0.62 -4.60 -6.77
N TYR A 213 -0.56 -4.69 -7.38
CA TYR A 213 -1.05 -3.71 -8.35
C TYR A 213 -1.20 -2.32 -7.72
N ILE A 214 -1.84 -2.21 -6.55
CA ILE A 214 -1.97 -0.92 -5.85
C ILE A 214 -0.59 -0.33 -5.53
N ASP A 215 0.32 -1.12 -4.95
CA ASP A 215 1.67 -0.66 -4.61
C ASP A 215 2.41 -0.21 -5.88
N PHE A 216 2.28 -0.94 -6.98
CA PHE A 216 2.88 -0.60 -8.27
C PHE A 216 2.34 0.71 -8.83
N MET A 217 1.01 0.89 -8.87
CA MET A 217 0.38 2.10 -9.38
C MET A 217 0.73 3.32 -8.53
N ASN A 218 0.70 3.18 -7.20
CA ASN A 218 1.05 4.26 -6.27
C ASN A 218 2.52 4.68 -6.39
N ASN A 219 3.43 3.69 -6.43
CA ASN A 219 4.86 3.95 -6.60
C ASN A 219 5.15 4.62 -7.93
N MET A 220 4.53 4.15 -9.02
CA MET A 220 4.70 4.73 -10.34
C MET A 220 4.18 6.17 -10.39
N GLY A 221 2.98 6.42 -9.87
CA GLY A 221 2.36 7.75 -9.93
C GLY A 221 3.02 8.80 -9.03
N HIS A 222 3.78 8.38 -8.02
CA HIS A 222 4.58 9.28 -7.18
C HIS A 222 6.07 9.32 -7.59
N CYS A 223 6.43 8.72 -8.73
CA CYS A 223 7.74 8.99 -9.33
C CYS A 223 7.72 10.38 -9.98
N ASN A 224 8.69 11.23 -9.67
CA ASN A 224 8.87 12.53 -10.34
C ASN A 224 9.36 12.41 -11.81
N HIS A 225 9.00 11.34 -12.53
CA HIS A 225 9.53 11.01 -13.87
C HIS A 225 8.41 10.60 -14.83
N GLU A 226 8.42 11.14 -16.06
CA GLU A 226 7.52 10.67 -17.12
C GLU A 226 7.95 9.28 -17.61
N LEU A 227 7.29 8.22 -17.15
CA LEU A 227 7.61 6.84 -17.52
C LEU A 227 6.90 6.35 -18.80
N ILE A 228 5.79 7.00 -19.16
CA ILE A 228 4.90 6.52 -20.20
C ILE A 228 4.94 7.47 -21.40
N PRO A 229 5.37 6.99 -22.58
CA PRO A 229 5.43 7.81 -23.77
C PRO A 229 4.06 8.37 -24.19
N LYS A 230 4.04 9.65 -24.60
CA LYS A 230 2.82 10.35 -25.03
C LYS A 230 2.09 9.68 -26.19
N TRP A 231 2.80 8.95 -27.06
CA TRP A 231 2.20 8.27 -28.20
C TRP A 231 1.21 7.16 -27.81
N LEU A 232 1.38 6.54 -26.64
CA LEU A 232 0.44 5.51 -26.16
C LEU A 232 -0.95 6.10 -25.90
N PHE A 233 -1.01 7.31 -25.35
CA PHE A 233 -2.27 8.03 -25.14
C PHE A 233 -2.91 8.50 -26.45
N SER A 234 -2.12 8.71 -27.50
CA SER A 234 -2.64 9.03 -28.84
C SER A 234 -3.24 7.81 -29.53
N ILE A 235 -2.66 6.61 -29.35
CA ILE A 235 -3.16 5.37 -29.97
C ILE A 235 -4.38 4.84 -29.24
N PHE A 236 -4.40 4.90 -27.91
CA PHE A 236 -5.53 4.45 -27.10
C PHE A 236 -5.92 5.51 -26.07
N PRO A 237 -6.74 6.51 -26.45
CA PRO A 237 -7.15 7.59 -25.55
C PRO A 237 -7.80 7.15 -24.22
N PRO A 238 -8.60 6.06 -24.16
CA PRO A 238 -9.16 5.58 -22.91
C PRO A 238 -8.10 5.16 -21.87
N LEU A 239 -6.86 4.91 -22.28
CA LEU A 239 -5.75 4.55 -21.39
C LEU A 239 -5.55 5.55 -20.24
N LYS A 240 -5.82 6.84 -20.49
CA LYS A 240 -5.72 7.90 -19.48
C LYS A 240 -6.62 7.66 -18.26
N TYR A 241 -7.74 6.96 -18.44
CA TYR A 241 -8.69 6.68 -17.35
C TYR A 241 -8.43 5.34 -16.68
N LEU A 242 -7.63 4.47 -17.31
CA LEU A 242 -7.32 3.13 -16.79
C LEU A 242 -5.96 3.07 -16.10
N MET A 243 -5.10 4.06 -16.33
CA MET A 243 -3.72 4.04 -15.87
C MET A 243 -3.39 5.35 -15.15
N TYR A 244 -3.07 5.22 -13.88
CA TYR A 244 -2.49 6.29 -13.08
C TYR A 244 -1.04 6.53 -13.54
N THR A 245 -0.75 7.74 -13.99
CA THR A 245 0.59 8.15 -14.42
C THR A 245 1.06 9.35 -13.62
N PRO A 246 2.37 9.43 -13.32
CA PRO A 246 2.94 10.65 -12.76
C PRO A 246 2.75 11.80 -13.75
N SER A 247 2.26 12.93 -13.23
CA SER A 247 1.83 14.10 -14.02
C SER A 247 2.24 15.40 -13.35
#